data_AF-A0A7V4T6E8-F1
#
_entry.id   AF-A0A7V4T6E8-F1
#
_cell.length_a   1.000
_cell.length_b   1.000
_cell.length_c   1.000
_cell.angle_alpha   90.00
_cell.angle_beta   90.00
_cell.angle_gamma   90.00
#
_symmetry.space_group_name_H-M   'P 1'
#
loop_
_entity.id
_entity.type
_entity.pdbx_description
1 polymer ?
#
loop_
_entity_poly.entity_id
_entity_poly.type
_entity_poly.pdbx_seq_one_letter_code
_entity_poly.pdbx_strand_id
1 'polypeptide(L)'
;MYSKIVILNFPAKVAQKALVCQLTKKFDLLFNILNARISNKKEGYMVLEISSASKTAFNKGVKFLKDQGVSVSSPEHQIYKDEDICTHCGACTAVCPTDALYI
;
A
#
# COMPACT_ATOMS: atom_id res chain seq x y z
N MET A 1 8.96 8.83 -15.36
CA MET A 1 7.85 8.91 -14.39
C MET A 1 7.58 7.52 -13.85
N TYR A 2 7.58 7.34 -12.54
CA TYR A 2 7.36 6.05 -11.86
C TYR A 2 6.20 6.21 -10.87
N SER A 3 5.16 5.39 -11.04
CA SER A 3 3.97 5.35 -10.18
C SER A 3 3.78 3.96 -9.58
N LYS A 4 3.38 3.90 -8.31
CA LYS A 4 3.07 2.66 -7.59
C LYS A 4 1.96 2.91 -6.57
N ILE A 5 1.00 1.97 -6.51
CA ILE A 5 0.05 1.90 -5.41
C ILE A 5 0.73 1.27 -4.19
N VAL A 6 0.56 1.89 -3.04
CA VAL A 6 1.08 1.44 -1.75
C VAL A 6 -0.01 1.49 -0.69
N ILE A 7 0.10 0.57 0.26
CA ILE A 7 -0.76 0.49 1.44
C ILE A 7 0.09 0.91 2.64
N LEU A 8 -0.41 1.87 3.41
CA LEU A 8 0.23 2.42 4.58
C LEU A 8 -0.59 2.08 5.82
N ASN A 9 0.04 1.41 6.78
CA ASN A 9 -0.51 1.20 8.12
C ASN A 9 0.24 2.07 9.13
N PHE A 10 -0.49 2.97 9.78
CA PHE A 10 0.02 3.92 10.76
C PHE A 10 -0.31 3.45 12.17
N PRO A 11 0.67 3.08 13.01
CA PRO A 11 0.41 2.84 14.41
C PRO A 11 0.01 4.13 15.14
N ALA A 12 -0.68 4.00 16.29
CA ALA A 12 -1.22 5.11 17.07
C ALA A 12 -0.22 6.24 17.38
N LYS A 13 1.06 5.88 17.56
CA LYS A 13 2.15 6.81 17.86
C LYS A 13 2.47 7.79 16.71
N VAL A 14 2.16 7.43 15.46
CA VAL A 14 2.60 8.19 14.27
C VAL A 14 1.46 8.64 13.37
N ALA A 15 0.24 8.14 13.58
CA ALA A 15 -0.93 8.52 12.77
C ALA A 15 -1.30 10.01 12.84
N GLN A 16 -0.96 10.71 13.93
CA GLN A 16 -1.20 12.16 14.07
C GLN A 16 -0.10 13.02 13.41
N LYS A 17 0.94 12.41 12.82
CA LYS A 17 2.01 13.13 12.11
C LYS A 17 1.62 13.33 10.64
N ALA A 18 1.95 14.49 10.08
CA ALA A 18 1.71 14.81 8.68
C ALA A 18 2.73 14.14 7.72
N LEU A 19 2.96 12.82 7.86
CA LEU A 19 4.00 12.08 7.14
C LEU A 19 3.76 12.06 5.63
N VAL A 20 2.51 11.90 5.20
CA VAL A 20 2.15 11.87 3.78
C VAL A 20 2.43 13.23 3.14
N CYS A 21 2.10 14.35 3.80
CA CYS A 21 2.43 15.69 3.32
C CYS A 21 3.96 15.94 3.23
N GLN A 22 4.75 15.27 4.07
CA GLN A 22 6.21 15.35 4.01
C GLN A 22 6.80 14.66 2.78
N LEU A 23 6.09 13.70 2.17
CA LEU A 23 6.51 13.07 0.90
C LEU A 23 6.65 14.13 -0.20
N THR A 24 5.64 14.99 -0.35
CA THR A 24 5.71 16.09 -1.33
C THR A 24 6.75 17.12 -0.93
N LYS A 25 6.73 17.59 0.33
CA LYS A 25 7.62 18.68 0.76
C LYS A 25 9.12 18.33 0.76
N LYS A 26 9.49 17.08 1.03
CA LYS A 26 10.89 16.67 1.21
C LYS A 26 11.44 15.81 0.08
N PHE A 27 10.57 15.11 -0.64
CA PHE A 27 10.98 14.11 -1.64
C PHE A 27 10.42 14.39 -3.04
N ASP A 28 9.69 15.49 -3.21
CA ASP A 28 9.05 15.88 -4.47
C ASP A 28 8.17 14.75 -5.04
N LEU A 29 7.46 14.08 -4.13
CA LEU A 29 6.54 13.00 -4.47
C LEU A 29 5.10 13.52 -4.49
N LEU A 30 4.41 13.28 -5.60
CA LEU A 30 2.98 13.46 -5.68
C LEU A 30 2.30 12.18 -5.20
N PHE A 31 1.14 12.33 -4.59
CA PHE A 31 0.32 11.18 -4.21
C PHE A 31 -1.15 11.47 -4.45
N ASN A 32 -1.90 10.42 -4.77
CA ASN A 32 -3.34 10.42 -4.79
C ASN A 32 -3.87 9.46 -3.71
N ILE A 33 -4.97 9.83 -3.06
CA ILE A 33 -5.59 9.04 -1.99
C ILE A 33 -6.68 8.18 -2.60
N LEU A 34 -6.46 6.86 -2.67
CA LEU A 34 -7.46 5.91 -3.16
C LEU A 34 -8.40 5.44 -2.05
N ASN A 35 -7.89 5.31 -0.83
CA ASN A 35 -8.67 4.97 0.36
C ASN A 35 -7.98 5.49 1.63
N ALA A 36 -8.74 5.95 2.62
CA ALA A 36 -8.19 6.32 3.92
C ALA A 36 -9.19 6.05 5.04
N ARG A 37 -8.70 5.49 6.15
CA ARG A 37 -9.46 5.24 7.38
C ARG A 37 -8.59 5.54 8.60
N ILE A 38 -9.19 6.12 9.63
CA ILE A 38 -8.55 6.31 10.93
C ILE A 38 -9.48 5.72 11.99
N SER A 39 -8.95 4.86 12.85
CA SER A 39 -9.69 4.24 13.94
C SER A 39 -9.74 5.14 15.18
N ASN A 40 -10.67 4.86 16.08
CA ASN A 40 -10.76 5.54 17.38
C ASN A 40 -9.51 5.33 18.25
N LYS A 41 -8.74 4.26 18.00
CA LYS A 41 -7.45 4.00 18.64
C LYS A 41 -6.30 4.82 18.04
N LYS A 42 -6.62 5.76 17.15
CA LYS A 42 -5.68 6.58 16.38
C LYS A 42 -4.78 5.75 15.47
N GLU A 43 -5.19 4.55 15.06
CA GLU A 43 -4.47 3.78 14.05
C GLU A 43 -5.00 4.15 12.66
N GLY A 44 -4.11 4.31 11.69
CA GLY A 44 -4.46 4.75 10.35
C GLY A 44 -4.22 3.65 9.32
N TYR A 45 -5.08 3.62 8.31
CA TYR A 45 -4.93 2.80 7.11
C TYR A 45 -5.11 3.73 5.90
N MET A 46 -4.17 3.70 4.95
CA MET A 46 -4.32 4.44 3.70
C MET A 46 -3.85 3.61 2.51
N VAL A 47 -4.56 3.73 1.40
CA VAL A 47 -4.12 3.27 0.08
C VAL A 47 -3.83 4.50 -0.74
N LEU A 48 -2.57 4.64 -1.15
CA LEU A 48 -2.09 5.77 -1.93
C LEU A 48 -1.51 5.30 -3.25
N GLU A 49 -1.77 6.06 -4.31
CA GLU A 49 -0.90 6.02 -5.49
C GLU A 49 0.19 7.07 -5.31
N ILE A 50 1.47 6.69 -5.38
CA ILE A 50 2.60 7.63 -5.28
C ILE A 50 3.28 7.74 -6.64
N SER A 51 3.38 8.96 -7.15
CA SER A 51 4.05 9.33 -8.38
C SER A 51 5.36 10.06 -8.12
N SER A 52 6.38 9.73 -8.91
CA SER A 52 7.74 10.23 -8.75
C SER A 52 8.46 10.37 -10.10
N ALA A 53 9.52 11.19 -10.14
CA ALA A 53 10.35 11.32 -11.32
C ALA A 53 11.05 10.00 -11.69
N SER A 54 11.53 9.25 -10.68
CA SER A 54 12.28 8.00 -10.83
C SER A 54 12.02 7.00 -9.70
N LYS A 55 12.29 5.71 -9.96
CA LYS A 55 12.21 4.64 -8.94
C LYS A 55 13.09 4.93 -7.71
N THR A 56 14.26 5.56 -7.91
CA THR A 56 15.15 5.94 -6.82
C THR A 56 14.52 7.02 -5.92
N ALA A 57 13.83 8.01 -6.49
CA ALA A 57 13.11 9.02 -5.73
C ALA A 57 11.95 8.41 -4.93
N PHE A 58 11.16 7.52 -5.55
CA PHE A 58 10.13 6.75 -4.86
C PHE A 58 10.69 5.97 -3.66
N ASN A 59 11.79 5.22 -3.86
CA ASN A 59 12.40 4.42 -2.81
C ASN A 59 12.87 5.26 -1.61
N LYS A 60 13.36 6.49 -1.85
CA LYS A 60 13.74 7.41 -0.76
C LYS A 60 12.54 7.81 0.10
N GLY A 61 11.41 8.16 -0.52
CA GLY A 61 10.18 8.50 0.21
C GLY A 61 9.58 7.30 0.96
N VAL A 62 9.56 6.12 0.33
CA VAL A 62 9.11 4.88 1.00
C VAL A 62 10.00 4.53 2.19
N LYS A 63 11.33 4.65 2.04
CA LYS A 63 12.27 4.45 3.15
C LYS A 63 11.98 5.42 4.30
N PHE A 64 11.76 6.70 4.01
CA PHE A 64 11.38 7.69 5.02
C PHE A 64 10.12 7.29 5.80
N LEU A 65 9.07 6.80 5.14
CA LEU A 65 7.86 6.34 5.83
C LEU A 65 8.17 5.17 6.79
N LYS A 66 8.96 4.19 6.32
CA LYS A 66 9.39 3.05 7.14
C LYS A 66 10.22 3.50 8.34
N ASP A 67 11.17 4.41 8.13
CA ASP A 67 12.03 4.98 9.19
C ASP A 67 11.20 5.77 10.23
N GLN A 68 10.04 6.32 9.84
CA GLN A 68 9.09 6.95 10.75
C GLN A 68 8.18 5.96 11.48
N GLY A 69 8.29 4.66 11.21
CA GLY A 69 7.48 3.61 11.85
C GLY A 69 6.15 3.32 11.13
N VAL A 70 5.98 3.77 9.88
CA VAL A 70 4.83 3.40 9.04
C VAL A 70 5.12 2.07 8.36
N SER A 71 4.20 1.12 8.46
CA SER A 71 4.31 -0.13 7.70
C SER A 71 3.84 0.11 6.27
N VAL A 72 4.69 -0.20 5.29
CA VAL A 72 4.43 0.02 3.86
C VAL A 72 4.43 -1.31 3.12
N SER A 73 3.33 -1.64 2.46
CA SER A 73 3.18 -2.81 1.59
C SER A 73 2.59 -2.41 0.22
N SER A 74 2.63 -3.33 -0.75
CA SER A 74 1.98 -3.14 -2.06
C SER A 74 0.76 -4.04 -2.21
N PRO A 75 -0.29 -3.61 -2.95
CA PRO A 75 -1.53 -4.38 -3.11
C PRO A 75 -1.33 -5.75 -3.72
N GLU A 76 -0.35 -5.87 -4.63
CA GLU A 76 -0.01 -7.12 -5.34
C GLU A 76 0.36 -8.29 -4.41
N HIS A 77 0.59 -8.05 -3.12
CA HIS A 77 0.95 -9.09 -2.14
C HIS A 77 -0.18 -9.47 -1.17
N GLN A 78 -1.43 -9.02 -1.37
CA GLN A 78 -2.51 -9.35 -0.43
C GLN A 78 -3.19 -10.71 -0.64
N ILE A 79 -3.17 -11.25 -1.86
CA ILE A 79 -3.79 -12.55 -2.17
C ILE A 79 -2.75 -13.40 -2.89
N TYR A 80 -2.45 -14.58 -2.35
CA TYR A 80 -1.59 -15.57 -2.97
C TYR A 80 -2.25 -16.95 -2.88
N LYS A 81 -1.92 -17.82 -3.84
CA LYS A 81 -2.35 -19.22 -3.84
C LYS A 81 -1.26 -20.06 -3.19
N ASP A 82 -1.61 -20.76 -2.12
CA ASP A 82 -0.74 -21.78 -1.51
C ASP A 82 -0.96 -23.11 -2.25
N GLU A 83 0.02 -23.53 -3.04
CA GLU A 83 -0.07 -24.75 -3.85
C GLU A 83 -0.03 -26.03 -3.00
N ASP A 84 0.49 -25.97 -1.76
CA ASP A 84 0.52 -27.14 -0.88
C ASP A 84 -0.85 -27.43 -0.25
N ILE A 85 -1.72 -26.41 -0.15
CA ILE A 85 -3.06 -26.50 0.44
C ILE A 85 -4.15 -26.53 -0.64
N CYS A 86 -3.87 -26.04 -1.85
CA CYS A 86 -4.88 -25.91 -2.90
C CYS A 86 -5.36 -27.28 -3.41
N THR A 87 -6.66 -27.53 -3.31
CA THR A 87 -7.28 -28.77 -3.82
C THR A 87 -7.78 -28.65 -5.26
N HIS A 88 -7.44 -27.57 -5.98
CA HIS A 88 -7.91 -27.30 -7.36
C HIS A 88 -9.45 -27.36 -7.55
N CYS A 89 -10.24 -27.04 -6.53
CA CYS A 89 -11.70 -27.16 -6.59
C CYS A 89 -12.40 -26.07 -7.43
N GLY A 90 -11.72 -24.95 -7.70
CA GLY A 90 -12.26 -23.86 -8.52
C GLY A 90 -13.21 -22.90 -7.82
N ALA A 91 -13.47 -23.06 -6.51
CA ALA A 91 -14.35 -22.13 -5.79
C ALA A 91 -13.89 -20.67 -5.88
N CYS A 92 -12.57 -20.43 -5.94
CA CYS A 92 -12.00 -19.09 -6.09
C CYS A 92 -12.21 -18.48 -7.48
N THR A 93 -12.34 -19.28 -8.54
CA THR A 93 -12.59 -18.75 -9.90
C THR A 93 -13.99 -18.16 -10.00
N ALA A 94 -14.99 -18.82 -9.40
CA ALA A 94 -16.39 -18.37 -9.40
C ALA A 94 -16.63 -17.02 -8.68
N VAL A 95 -15.79 -16.68 -7.70
CA VAL A 95 -15.92 -15.44 -6.91
C VAL A 95 -14.91 -14.36 -7.33
N CYS A 96 -14.07 -14.62 -8.33
CA CYS A 96 -13.06 -13.67 -8.76
C CYS A 96 -13.73 -12.50 -9.49
N PRO A 97 -13.71 -11.26 -8.95
CA PRO A 97 -14.44 -10.15 -9.56
C PRO A 97 -13.77 -9.62 -10.84
N THR A 98 -12.53 -10.04 -11.11
CA THR A 98 -11.74 -9.61 -12.26
C THR A 98 -11.48 -10.73 -13.26
N ASP A 99 -12.09 -11.91 -13.07
CA ASP A 99 -11.87 -13.10 -13.90
C ASP A 99 -10.38 -13.47 -14.08
N ALA A 100 -9.55 -13.13 -13.10
CA ALA A 100 -8.09 -13.32 -13.18
C ALA A 100 -7.66 -14.76 -12.89
N LEU A 101 -8.56 -15.59 -12.35
CA LEU A 101 -8.29 -16.97 -11.97
C LEU A 101 -9.00 -17.92 -12.95
N TYR A 102 -8.30 -18.98 -13.36
CA TYR A 102 -8.81 -20.03 -14.23
C TYR A 102 -8.38 -21.41 -13.71
N ILE A 103 -9.04 -22.46 -14.19
CA ILE A 103 -8.66 -23.87 -14.01
C ILE A 103 -8.22 -24.44 -15.34
#